data_AF-A0A7C7Q249-F1
#
_entry.id   AF-A0A7C7Q249-F1
#
_cell.length_a   1.000
_cell.length_b   1.000
_cell.length_c   1.000
_cell.angle_alpha   90.00
_cell.angle_beta   90.00
_cell.angle_gamma   90.00
#
_symmetry.space_group_name_H-M   'P 1'
#
loop_
_entity.id
_entity.type
_entity.pdbx_description
1 polymer ?
#
loop_
_entity_poly.entity_id
_entity_poly.type
_entity_poly.pdbx_seq_one_letter_code
_entity_poly.pdbx_strand_id
1 'polypeptide(L)'
;MAALTQIGGYGLRSGLAVAALAGLSFGLVFMIVVGVTLALVTGLPARPPVGAAALAGLAAALFIAFTPVERRSNRMRGYAASIMFLVLVILSLGQVFGLPLGEGSIWQLVGLAVFIGVTVQSIWLCVGDAPAGTVRRYDFEKLVIRVLKGQGYIFFTVFVVLPFYVMVMTSFKSQAELLANPLDFSIDLGKANLFASYTELFTRFNFGTYILNSALVSVCTVLVTLL
;
A
#
# COMPACT_ATOMS: atom_id res chain seq x y z
N MET A 1 18.67 18.63 7.68
CA MET A 1 18.01 18.95 6.40
C MET A 1 18.13 20.45 6.17
N ALA A 2 18.59 20.91 5.00
CA ALA A 2 18.61 22.34 4.69
C ALA A 2 17.16 22.87 4.65
N ALA A 3 16.90 24.00 5.32
CA ALA A 3 15.56 24.57 5.42
C ALA A 3 15.05 24.98 4.02
N LEU A 4 13.86 24.50 3.65
CA LEU A 4 13.19 24.89 2.40
C LEU A 4 12.78 26.37 2.50
N THR A 5 13.23 27.19 1.54
CA THR A 5 13.07 28.66 1.62
C THR A 5 11.82 29.09 0.84
N GLN A 6 10.86 29.70 1.54
CA GLN A 6 9.69 30.33 0.92
C GLN A 6 10.10 31.67 0.29
N ILE A 7 9.64 31.95 -0.94
CA ILE A 7 9.99 33.17 -1.69
C ILE A 7 8.77 34.09 -1.91
N GLY A 8 7.54 33.63 -1.70
CA GLY A 8 6.34 34.43 -1.95
C GLY A 8 5.01 33.73 -1.61
N GLY A 9 3.92 34.22 -2.24
CA GLY A 9 2.52 33.80 -2.02
C GLY A 9 2.17 32.42 -2.59
N TYR A 10 0.90 32.19 -2.99
CA TYR A 10 0.45 30.90 -3.56
C TYR A 10 0.53 30.91 -5.08
N GLY A 11 1.32 30.01 -5.65
CA GLY A 11 1.45 29.83 -7.11
C GLY A 11 1.61 28.35 -7.47
N LEU A 12 1.63 28.02 -8.77
CA LEU A 12 1.79 26.64 -9.27
C LEU A 12 3.04 25.94 -8.73
N ARG A 13 4.10 26.69 -8.44
CA ARG A 13 5.34 26.21 -7.81
C ARG A 13 5.34 26.45 -6.30
N SER A 14 4.36 25.88 -5.62
CA SER A 14 4.20 25.96 -4.16
C SER A 14 4.28 24.60 -3.49
N GLY A 15 4.64 24.58 -2.21
CA GLY A 15 4.55 23.36 -1.42
C GLY A 15 3.11 22.87 -1.27
N LEU A 16 2.12 23.78 -1.30
CA LEU A 16 0.70 23.43 -1.34
C LEU A 16 0.32 22.64 -2.59
N ALA A 17 0.80 23.06 -3.77
CA ALA A 17 0.55 22.32 -5.01
C ALA A 17 1.12 20.89 -4.96
N VAL A 18 2.34 20.74 -4.42
CA VAL A 18 2.94 19.40 -4.25
C VAL A 18 2.23 18.58 -3.18
N ALA A 19 1.78 19.20 -2.08
CA ALA A 19 0.98 18.52 -1.07
C ALA A 19 -0.35 18.03 -1.63
N ALA A 20 -1.04 18.87 -2.42
CA ALA A 20 -2.27 18.47 -3.10
C ALA A 20 -2.05 17.30 -4.06
N LEU A 21 -0.99 17.37 -4.87
CA LEU A 21 -0.60 16.28 -5.77
C LEU A 21 -0.30 14.99 -5.00
N ALA A 22 0.48 15.07 -3.92
CA ALA A 22 0.83 13.93 -3.07
C ALA A 22 -0.42 13.31 -2.40
N GLY A 23 -1.31 14.14 -1.86
CA GLY A 23 -2.54 13.69 -1.22
C GLY A 23 -3.46 12.96 -2.18
N LEU A 24 -3.71 13.54 -3.36
CA LEU A 24 -4.49 12.91 -4.41
C LEU A 24 -3.86 11.59 -4.88
N SER A 25 -2.58 11.59 -5.21
CA SER A 25 -1.90 10.43 -5.79
C SER A 25 -1.77 9.28 -4.79
N PHE A 26 -1.32 9.55 -3.56
CA PHE A 26 -1.19 8.50 -2.55
C PHE A 26 -2.54 7.97 -2.10
N GLY A 27 -3.54 8.85 -1.89
CA GLY A 27 -4.90 8.42 -1.56
C GLY A 27 -5.49 7.51 -2.64
N LEU A 28 -5.33 7.87 -3.91
CA LEU A 28 -5.76 7.06 -5.05
C LEU A 28 -5.07 5.69 -5.08
N VAL A 29 -3.74 5.69 -5.04
CA VAL A 29 -2.96 4.46 -5.26
C VAL A 29 -3.10 3.51 -4.08
N PHE A 30 -2.96 3.99 -2.84
CA PHE A 30 -3.09 3.10 -1.68
C PHE A 30 -4.50 2.53 -1.55
N MET A 31 -5.53 3.24 -2.01
CA MET A 31 -6.89 2.72 -2.00
C MET A 31 -7.04 1.53 -2.95
N ILE A 32 -6.44 1.62 -4.15
CA ILE A 32 -6.40 0.50 -5.10
C ILE A 32 -5.63 -0.66 -4.49
N VAL A 33 -4.42 -0.42 -3.97
CA VAL A 33 -3.55 -1.46 -3.41
C VAL A 33 -4.23 -2.18 -2.25
N VAL A 34 -4.68 -1.43 -1.24
CA VAL A 34 -5.32 -2.01 -0.05
C VAL A 34 -6.67 -2.64 -0.39
N GLY A 35 -7.46 -2.03 -1.28
CA GLY A 35 -8.74 -2.58 -1.71
C GLY A 35 -8.59 -3.89 -2.47
N VAL A 36 -7.61 -3.99 -3.38
CA VAL A 36 -7.29 -5.25 -4.08
C VAL A 36 -6.78 -6.28 -3.07
N THR A 37 -5.84 -5.94 -2.19
CA THR A 37 -5.36 -6.86 -1.16
C THR A 37 -6.50 -7.37 -0.28
N LEU A 38 -7.42 -6.51 0.13
CA LEU A 38 -8.60 -6.92 0.90
C LEU A 38 -9.47 -7.91 0.12
N ALA A 39 -9.75 -7.65 -1.16
CA ALA A 39 -10.49 -8.57 -2.02
C ALA A 39 -9.82 -9.95 -2.10
N LEU A 40 -8.50 -9.98 -2.31
CA LEU A 40 -7.75 -11.24 -2.41
C LEU A 40 -7.70 -12.01 -1.08
N VAL A 41 -7.62 -11.31 0.05
CA VAL A 41 -7.54 -11.93 1.39
C VAL A 41 -8.91 -12.40 1.88
N THR A 42 -9.98 -11.69 1.54
CA THR A 42 -11.34 -11.98 2.05
C THR A 42 -12.22 -12.75 1.08
N GLY A 43 -11.87 -12.77 -0.21
CA GLY A 43 -12.73 -13.32 -1.28
C GLY A 43 -13.98 -12.48 -1.55
N LEU A 44 -14.18 -11.35 -0.84
CA LEU A 44 -15.34 -10.47 -1.02
C LEU A 44 -15.14 -9.56 -2.24
N PRO A 45 -16.22 -9.20 -2.95
CA PRO A 45 -16.17 -8.29 -4.09
C PRO A 45 -15.97 -6.84 -3.64
N ALA A 46 -14.80 -6.52 -3.08
CA ALA A 46 -14.48 -5.17 -2.65
C ALA A 46 -14.43 -4.22 -3.86
N ARG A 47 -15.19 -3.12 -3.79
CA ARG A 47 -15.24 -2.08 -4.82
C ARG A 47 -14.71 -0.79 -4.20
N PRO A 48 -13.38 -0.60 -4.16
CA PRO A 48 -12.79 0.56 -3.48
C PRO A 48 -13.27 1.88 -4.11
N PRO A 49 -13.87 2.81 -3.35
CA PRO A 49 -14.21 4.14 -3.85
C PRO A 49 -12.96 5.02 -4.01
N VAL A 50 -12.22 4.78 -5.09
CA VAL A 50 -10.93 5.41 -5.38
C VAL A 50 -11.01 6.94 -5.41
N GLY A 51 -12.09 7.52 -5.97
CA GLY A 51 -12.29 8.97 -6.02
C GLY A 51 -12.45 9.59 -4.63
N ALA A 52 -13.27 8.98 -3.76
CA ALA A 52 -13.45 9.42 -2.38
C ALA A 52 -12.14 9.34 -1.59
N ALA A 53 -11.35 8.29 -1.82
CA ALA A 53 -10.05 8.11 -1.19
C ALA A 53 -9.01 9.14 -1.65
N ALA A 54 -8.99 9.50 -2.93
CA ALA A 54 -8.12 10.56 -3.44
C ALA A 54 -8.47 11.91 -2.79
N LEU A 55 -9.76 12.24 -2.69
CA LEU A 55 -10.22 13.47 -2.04
C LEU A 55 -9.96 13.48 -0.52
N ALA A 56 -10.08 12.33 0.14
CA ALA A 56 -9.70 12.19 1.55
C ALA A 56 -8.19 12.40 1.77
N GLY A 57 -7.35 11.83 0.91
CA GLY A 57 -5.90 12.06 0.91
C GLY A 57 -5.54 13.52 0.64
N LEU A 58 -6.25 14.18 -0.29
CA LEU A 58 -6.13 15.62 -0.54
C LEU A 58 -6.44 16.43 0.71
N ALA A 59 -7.56 16.16 1.38
CA ALA A 59 -7.95 16.89 2.60
C ALA A 59 -6.88 16.77 3.70
N ALA A 60 -6.34 15.57 3.90
CA ALA A 60 -5.25 15.33 4.85
C ALA A 60 -3.97 16.09 4.48
N ALA A 61 -3.60 16.08 3.20
CA ALA A 61 -2.41 16.77 2.73
C ALA A 61 -2.54 18.30 2.80
N LEU A 62 -3.71 18.85 2.49
CA LEU A 62 -3.99 20.27 2.64
C LEU A 62 -3.94 20.69 4.11
N PHE A 63 -4.52 19.90 5.02
CA PHE A 63 -4.42 20.17 6.46
C PHE A 63 -2.96 20.25 6.93
N ILE A 64 -2.11 19.31 6.51
CA ILE A 64 -0.67 19.35 6.82
C ILE A 64 -0.02 20.58 6.18
N ALA A 65 -0.31 20.86 4.91
CA ALA A 65 0.29 21.98 4.18
C ALA A 65 -0.03 23.34 4.81
N PHE A 66 -1.29 23.57 5.17
CA PHE A 66 -1.73 24.84 5.79
C PHE A 66 -1.24 25.03 7.22
N THR A 67 -0.83 23.96 7.91
CA THR A 67 -0.28 24.13 9.25
C THR A 67 1.18 24.61 9.15
N PRO A 68 1.56 25.70 9.86
CA PRO A 68 2.92 26.23 9.85
C PRO A 68 3.95 25.17 10.21
N VAL A 69 5.10 25.20 9.53
CA VAL A 69 6.14 24.16 9.65
C VAL A 69 6.65 24.05 11.09
N GLU A 70 6.68 25.16 11.83
CA GLU A 70 7.13 25.23 13.22
C GLU A 70 6.20 24.50 14.19
N ARG A 71 4.92 24.36 13.84
CA ARG A 71 3.91 23.68 14.67
C ARG A 71 3.77 22.20 14.34
N ARG A 72 4.38 21.73 13.24
CA ARG A 72 4.30 20.34 12.76
C ARG A 72 4.94 19.37 13.75
N SER A 73 4.09 18.62 14.44
CA SER A 73 4.48 17.59 15.41
C SER A 73 3.84 16.24 15.10
N ASN A 74 4.31 15.17 15.75
CA ASN A 74 3.73 13.83 15.58
C ASN A 74 2.22 13.77 15.88
N ARG A 75 1.69 14.65 16.75
CA ARG A 75 0.25 14.73 17.03
C ARG A 75 -0.58 15.15 15.82
N MET A 76 -0.01 15.98 14.96
CA MET A 76 -0.71 16.45 13.76
C MET A 76 -0.91 15.37 12.71
N ARG A 77 -0.06 14.33 12.70
CA ARG A 77 -0.29 13.14 11.88
C ARG A 77 -1.58 12.44 12.31
N GLY A 78 -1.85 12.41 13.62
CA GLY A 78 -3.12 11.92 14.16
C GLY A 78 -4.31 12.73 13.68
N TYR A 79 -4.25 14.06 13.77
CA TYR A 79 -5.34 14.92 13.27
C TYR A 79 -5.55 14.80 11.76
N ALA A 80 -4.48 14.73 10.97
CA ALA A 80 -4.56 14.48 9.53
C ALA A 80 -5.22 13.14 9.21
N ALA A 81 -4.92 12.09 9.99
CA ALA A 81 -5.57 10.78 9.88
C ALA A 81 -7.06 10.84 10.24
N SER A 82 -7.43 11.57 11.30
CA SER A 82 -8.84 11.77 11.67
C SER A 82 -9.61 12.53 10.58
N ILE A 83 -9.02 13.58 10.00
CA ILE A 83 -9.62 14.33 8.88
C ILE A 83 -9.79 13.42 7.67
N MET A 84 -8.74 12.66 7.31
CA MET A 84 -8.79 11.70 6.22
C MET A 84 -9.92 10.69 6.41
N PHE A 85 -10.03 10.11 7.61
CA PHE A 85 -11.06 9.14 7.95
C PHE A 85 -12.46 9.75 7.80
N LEU A 86 -12.71 10.92 8.38
CA LEU A 86 -14.02 11.58 8.30
C LEU A 86 -14.40 11.89 6.86
N VAL A 87 -13.49 12.48 6.07
CA VAL A 87 -13.74 12.79 4.67
C VAL A 87 -14.00 11.52 3.86
N LEU A 88 -13.24 10.45 4.10
CA LEU A 88 -13.44 9.17 3.42
C LEU A 88 -14.83 8.59 3.74
N VAL A 89 -15.23 8.55 5.01
CA VAL A 89 -16.52 8.00 5.44
C VAL A 89 -17.67 8.81 4.87
N ILE A 90 -17.59 10.15 4.89
CA ILE A 90 -18.63 11.03 4.35
C ILE A 90 -18.76 10.83 2.84
N LEU A 91 -17.65 10.88 2.10
CA LEU A 91 -17.68 10.78 0.63
C LEU A 91 -18.00 9.37 0.13
N SER A 92 -17.73 8.33 0.93
CA SER A 92 -18.10 6.95 0.62
C SER A 92 -19.47 6.54 1.15
N LEU A 93 -20.22 7.46 1.78
CA LEU A 93 -21.51 7.17 2.42
C LEU A 93 -21.44 6.00 3.42
N GLY A 94 -20.32 5.87 4.13
CA GLY A 94 -20.08 4.76 5.05
C GLY A 94 -19.77 3.42 4.39
N GLN A 95 -19.52 3.36 3.08
CA GLN A 95 -19.09 2.16 2.36
C GLN A 95 -17.60 2.21 2.04
N VAL A 96 -16.78 2.09 3.07
CA VAL A 96 -15.32 2.13 2.94
C VAL A 96 -14.86 0.78 2.36
N PHE A 97 -14.45 0.78 1.09
CA PHE A 97 -14.23 -0.39 0.20
C PHE A 97 -15.47 -0.95 -0.51
N GLY A 98 -16.59 -0.20 -0.55
CA GLY A 98 -17.82 -0.65 -1.19
C GLY A 98 -18.62 -1.65 -0.35
N LEU A 99 -18.24 -1.80 0.92
CA LEU A 99 -18.89 -2.66 1.91
C LEU A 99 -19.38 -1.79 3.08
N PRO A 100 -20.62 -1.98 3.57
CA PRO A 100 -21.13 -1.24 4.73
C PRO A 100 -20.27 -1.45 5.98
N LEU A 101 -20.03 -0.36 6.73
CA LEU A 101 -19.40 -0.41 8.05
C LEU A 101 -20.35 -1.10 9.05
N GLY A 102 -20.28 -2.43 9.14
CA GLY A 102 -21.09 -3.23 10.07
C GLY A 102 -21.23 -4.69 9.68
N GLU A 103 -21.21 -4.98 8.37
CA GLU A 103 -21.14 -6.34 7.83
C GLU A 103 -19.68 -6.81 7.63
N GLY A 104 -18.73 -5.90 7.85
CA GLY A 104 -17.32 -6.06 7.63
C GLY A 104 -16.64 -7.08 8.52
N SER A 105 -15.87 -7.97 7.90
CA SER A 105 -14.84 -8.78 8.56
C SER A 105 -13.82 -7.88 9.29
N ILE A 106 -13.15 -8.40 10.33
CA ILE A 106 -12.02 -7.74 11.03
C ILE A 106 -10.97 -7.19 10.04
N TRP A 107 -10.83 -7.84 8.89
CA TRP A 107 -9.97 -7.43 7.79
C TRP A 107 -10.33 -6.07 7.18
N GLN A 108 -11.60 -5.66 7.17
CA GLN A 108 -12.00 -4.33 6.68
C GLN A 108 -11.48 -3.23 7.61
N LEU A 109 -11.56 -3.44 8.93
CA LEU A 109 -11.02 -2.51 9.92
C LEU A 109 -9.49 -2.42 9.83
N VAL A 110 -8.82 -3.56 9.70
CA VAL A 110 -7.36 -3.62 9.49
C VAL A 110 -6.98 -2.91 8.19
N GLY A 111 -7.66 -3.21 7.08
CA GLY A 111 -7.45 -2.56 5.78
C GLY A 111 -7.64 -1.05 5.85
N LEU A 112 -8.69 -0.58 6.53
CA LEU A 112 -8.94 0.84 6.74
C LEU A 112 -7.81 1.52 7.55
N ALA A 113 -7.41 0.91 8.67
CA ALA A 113 -6.34 1.44 9.51
C ALA A 113 -5.00 1.48 8.75
N VAL A 114 -4.68 0.42 7.99
CA VAL A 114 -3.50 0.37 7.13
C VAL A 114 -3.58 1.47 6.07
N PHE A 115 -4.69 1.58 5.34
CA PHE A 115 -4.89 2.58 4.28
C PHE A 115 -4.66 4.02 4.78
N ILE A 116 -5.31 4.40 5.88
CA ILE A 116 -5.14 5.75 6.46
C ILE A 116 -3.71 5.93 6.95
N GLY A 117 -3.18 4.94 7.68
CA GLY A 117 -1.84 4.98 8.25
C GLY A 117 -0.76 5.18 7.20
N VAL A 118 -0.74 4.37 6.13
CA VAL A 118 0.27 4.43 5.07
C VAL A 118 0.13 5.67 4.18
N THR A 119 -1.10 6.12 3.94
CA THR A 119 -1.35 7.33 3.14
C THR A 119 -0.86 8.57 3.88
N VAL A 120 -1.26 8.75 5.14
CA VAL A 120 -0.82 9.89 5.96
C VAL A 120 0.68 9.82 6.21
N GLN A 121 1.27 8.62 6.40
CA GLN A 121 2.74 8.49 6.50
C GLN A 121 3.44 9.00 5.24
N SER A 122 2.97 8.55 4.06
CA SER A 122 3.59 8.89 2.79
C SER A 122 3.49 10.39 2.50
N ILE A 123 2.34 11.00 2.79
CA ILE A 123 2.17 12.46 2.72
C ILE A 123 3.16 13.15 3.68
N TRP A 124 3.22 12.72 4.94
CA TRP A 124 4.12 13.31 5.93
C TRP A 124 5.60 13.22 5.52
N LEU A 125 6.05 12.07 5.01
CA LEU A 125 7.43 11.88 4.54
C LEU A 125 7.76 12.74 3.31
N CYS A 126 6.78 13.04 2.46
CA CYS A 126 7.00 13.82 1.25
C CYS A 126 6.96 15.33 1.48
N VAL A 127 5.97 15.81 2.25
CA VAL A 127 5.66 17.25 2.39
C VAL A 127 5.65 17.77 3.83
N GLY A 128 6.04 16.95 4.82
CA GLY A 128 6.05 17.35 6.24
C GLY A 128 6.95 18.54 6.57
N ASP A 129 8.01 18.77 5.80
CA ASP A 129 8.91 19.93 5.90
C ASP A 129 8.61 21.03 4.88
N ALA A 130 7.65 20.83 3.97
CA ALA A 130 7.36 21.76 2.88
C ALA A 130 6.55 22.98 3.37
N PRO A 131 7.01 24.22 3.13
CA PRO A 131 6.22 25.42 3.42
C PRO A 131 5.02 25.52 2.46
N ALA A 132 3.92 26.13 2.89
CA ALA A 132 2.71 26.23 2.08
C ALA A 132 2.87 27.10 0.83
N GLY A 133 3.67 28.17 0.92
CA GLY A 133 3.85 29.17 -0.15
C GLY A 133 4.74 28.72 -1.30
N THR A 134 5.07 29.67 -2.18
CA THR A 134 5.98 29.43 -3.30
C THR A 134 7.40 29.16 -2.82
N VAL A 135 8.03 28.17 -3.46
CA VAL A 135 9.36 27.67 -3.11
C VAL A 135 10.32 27.86 -4.29
N ARG A 136 11.63 27.82 -4.00
CA ARG A 136 12.68 27.82 -5.05
C ARG A 136 12.48 26.66 -6.01
N ARG A 137 12.95 26.84 -7.25
CA ARG A 137 12.86 25.81 -8.29
C ARG A 137 13.43 24.48 -7.82
N TYR A 138 14.62 24.57 -7.25
CA TYR A 138 15.34 23.43 -6.70
C TYR A 138 14.58 22.74 -5.55
N ASP A 139 13.96 23.52 -4.66
CA ASP A 139 13.17 23.00 -3.54
C ASP A 139 11.87 22.34 -4.02
N PHE A 140 11.21 22.95 -5.01
CA PHE A 140 10.05 22.36 -5.69
C PHE A 140 10.39 21.03 -6.37
N GLU A 141 11.46 21.00 -7.17
CA GLU A 141 11.93 19.79 -7.85
C GLU A 141 12.25 18.67 -6.86
N LYS A 142 12.87 18.99 -5.71
CA LYS A 142 13.10 18.02 -4.63
C LYS A 142 11.80 17.44 -4.08
N LEU A 143 10.79 18.27 -3.81
CA LEU A 143 9.51 17.80 -3.28
C LEU A 143 8.79 16.89 -4.29
N VAL A 144 8.79 17.27 -5.57
CA VAL A 144 8.21 16.44 -6.65
C VAL A 144 8.96 15.11 -6.76
N ILE A 145 10.30 15.12 -6.72
CA ILE A 145 11.11 13.89 -6.76
C ILE A 145 10.79 13.00 -5.57
N ARG A 146 10.58 13.53 -4.36
CA ARG A 146 10.18 12.70 -3.20
C ARG A 146 8.86 11.98 -3.44
N VAL A 147 7.85 12.69 -3.97
CA VAL A 147 6.54 12.10 -4.31
C VAL A 147 6.69 11.03 -5.39
N LEU A 148 7.43 11.32 -6.47
CA LEU A 148 7.68 10.36 -7.56
C LEU A 148 8.44 9.13 -7.07
N LYS A 149 9.44 9.28 -6.20
CA LYS A 149 10.17 8.16 -5.59
C LYS A 149 9.25 7.32 -4.70
N GLY A 150 8.42 7.96 -3.87
CA GLY A 150 7.41 7.27 -3.06
C GLY A 150 6.45 6.47 -3.93
N GLN A 151 5.96 7.07 -5.01
CA GLN A 151 5.07 6.41 -5.97
C GLN A 151 5.75 5.24 -6.68
N GLY A 152 7.01 5.42 -7.11
CA GLY A 152 7.83 4.36 -7.70
C GLY A 152 7.98 3.17 -6.76
N TYR A 153 8.31 3.41 -5.49
CA TYR A 153 8.42 2.32 -4.51
C TYR A 153 7.12 1.53 -4.35
N ILE A 154 5.96 2.20 -4.35
CA ILE A 154 4.67 1.51 -4.26
C ILE A 154 4.45 0.62 -5.49
N PHE A 155 4.62 1.15 -6.71
CA PHE A 155 4.40 0.38 -7.94
C PHE A 155 5.36 -0.80 -8.08
N PHE A 156 6.66 -0.58 -7.86
CA PHE A 156 7.65 -1.66 -7.93
C PHE A 156 7.39 -2.73 -6.88
N THR A 157 7.04 -2.33 -5.66
CA THR A 157 6.70 -3.30 -4.60
C THR A 157 5.47 -4.11 -4.99
N VAL A 158 4.41 -3.49 -5.49
CA VAL A 158 3.20 -4.22 -5.89
C VAL A 158 3.49 -5.18 -7.04
N PHE A 159 4.19 -4.74 -8.09
CA PHE A 159 4.50 -5.61 -9.23
C PHE A 159 5.44 -6.75 -8.89
N VAL A 160 6.32 -6.58 -7.91
CA VAL A 160 7.16 -7.68 -7.42
C VAL A 160 6.39 -8.57 -6.45
N VAL A 161 5.71 -8.02 -5.44
CA VAL A 161 5.13 -8.82 -4.35
C VAL A 161 3.84 -9.53 -4.77
N LEU A 162 2.98 -8.89 -5.55
CA LEU A 162 1.67 -9.44 -5.92
C LEU A 162 1.74 -10.82 -6.61
N PRO A 163 2.58 -11.05 -7.65
CA PRO A 163 2.65 -12.37 -8.27
C PRO A 163 3.15 -13.43 -7.31
N PHE A 164 4.14 -13.13 -6.47
CA PHE A 164 4.63 -14.07 -5.46
C PHE A 164 3.56 -14.37 -4.41
N TYR A 165 2.79 -13.36 -3.98
CA TYR A 165 1.66 -13.56 -3.09
C TYR A 165 0.64 -14.54 -3.70
N VAL A 166 0.22 -14.30 -4.95
CA VAL A 166 -0.71 -15.22 -5.63
C VAL A 166 -0.12 -16.63 -5.76
N MET A 167 1.16 -16.77 -6.09
CA MET A 167 1.82 -18.08 -6.17
C MET A 167 1.81 -18.82 -4.83
N VAL A 168 2.08 -18.12 -3.73
CA VAL A 168 2.05 -18.72 -2.39
C VAL A 168 0.62 -19.12 -2.00
N MET A 169 -0.35 -18.22 -2.13
CA MET A 169 -1.72 -18.51 -1.70
C MET A 169 -2.38 -19.61 -2.54
N THR A 170 -2.10 -19.66 -3.84
CA THR A 170 -2.60 -20.74 -4.71
C THR A 170 -2.01 -22.10 -4.37
N SER A 171 -0.78 -22.16 -3.83
CA SER A 171 -0.16 -23.43 -3.44
C SER A 171 -0.84 -24.12 -2.23
N PHE A 172 -1.64 -23.37 -1.46
CA PHE A 172 -2.51 -23.91 -0.39
C PHE A 172 -3.92 -24.30 -0.87
N LYS A 173 -4.28 -23.97 -2.11
CA LYS A 173 -5.61 -24.22 -2.68
C LYS A 173 -5.58 -25.47 -3.56
N SER A 174 -6.70 -26.20 -3.55
CA SER A 174 -6.96 -27.29 -4.51
C SER A 174 -7.44 -26.74 -5.85
N GLN A 175 -7.28 -27.51 -6.93
CA GLN A 175 -7.75 -27.10 -8.26
C GLN A 175 -9.27 -26.83 -8.28
N ALA A 176 -10.05 -27.59 -7.51
CA ALA A 176 -11.50 -27.39 -7.38
C ALA A 176 -11.86 -26.03 -6.74
N GLU A 177 -11.10 -25.58 -5.74
CA GLU A 177 -11.34 -24.29 -5.08
C GLU A 177 -11.05 -23.11 -6.00
N LEU A 178 -9.97 -23.19 -6.79
CA LEU A 178 -9.62 -22.15 -7.75
C LEU A 178 -10.63 -22.05 -8.91
N LEU A 179 -11.25 -23.17 -9.29
CA LEU A 179 -12.34 -23.18 -10.28
C LEU A 179 -13.65 -22.62 -9.71
N ALA A 180 -13.90 -22.82 -8.42
CA ALA A 180 -15.11 -22.32 -7.76
C ALA A 180 -15.09 -20.80 -7.57
N ASN A 181 -13.95 -20.24 -7.14
CA ASN A 181 -13.77 -18.79 -7.07
C ASN A 181 -12.31 -18.40 -7.36
N PRO A 182 -12.00 -17.90 -8.56
CA PRO A 182 -10.62 -17.60 -8.97
C PRO A 182 -10.01 -16.37 -8.26
N LEU A 183 -10.81 -15.58 -7.53
CA LEU A 183 -10.37 -14.39 -6.80
C LEU A 183 -10.25 -14.64 -5.29
N ASP A 184 -10.71 -15.79 -4.80
CA ASP A 184 -10.63 -16.15 -3.40
C ASP A 184 -9.29 -16.81 -3.05
N PHE A 185 -8.34 -15.98 -2.65
CA PHE A 185 -7.06 -16.42 -2.09
C PHE A 185 -7.05 -16.40 -0.56
N SER A 186 -8.21 -16.44 0.11
CA SER A 186 -8.26 -16.56 1.56
C SER A 186 -7.72 -17.92 2.03
N ILE A 187 -7.14 -17.99 3.24
CA ILE A 187 -6.72 -19.26 3.86
C ILE A 187 -7.74 -19.68 4.91
N ASP A 188 -8.27 -20.89 4.77
CA ASP A 188 -9.02 -21.55 5.83
C ASP A 188 -8.07 -22.36 6.72
N LEU A 189 -7.72 -21.79 7.88
CA LEU A 189 -6.85 -22.43 8.87
C LEU A 189 -7.52 -23.63 9.57
N GLY A 190 -8.85 -23.76 9.51
CA GLY A 190 -9.59 -24.89 10.07
C GLY A 190 -9.66 -26.10 9.13
N LYS A 191 -9.20 -25.95 7.89
CA LYS A 191 -9.21 -27.01 6.89
C LYS A 191 -8.23 -28.14 7.27
N ALA A 192 -8.78 -29.33 7.52
CA ALA A 192 -8.01 -30.51 7.93
C ALA A 192 -6.85 -30.87 6.98
N ASN A 193 -6.98 -30.53 5.69
CA ASN A 193 -6.03 -30.89 4.63
C ASN A 193 -5.36 -29.67 3.98
N LEU A 194 -5.13 -28.59 4.73
CA LEU A 194 -4.52 -27.35 4.19
C LEU A 194 -3.15 -27.59 3.51
N PHE A 195 -2.35 -28.50 4.05
CA PHE A 195 -1.02 -28.83 3.51
C PHE A 195 -1.01 -30.05 2.58
N ALA A 196 -2.18 -30.54 2.13
CA ALA A 196 -2.26 -31.75 1.33
C ALA A 196 -1.37 -31.69 0.07
N SER A 197 -1.40 -30.57 -0.66
CA SER A 197 -0.55 -30.34 -1.85
C SER A 197 0.94 -30.47 -1.54
N TYR A 198 1.39 -29.98 -0.39
CA TYR A 198 2.78 -30.12 0.03
C TYR A 198 3.11 -31.55 0.45
N THR A 199 2.23 -32.21 1.21
CA THR A 199 2.44 -33.61 1.61
C THR A 199 2.53 -34.53 0.40
N GLU A 200 1.67 -34.32 -0.60
CA GLU A 200 1.69 -35.10 -1.84
C GLU A 200 2.98 -34.85 -2.64
N LEU A 201 3.41 -33.58 -2.74
CA LEU A 201 4.66 -33.20 -3.41
C LEU A 201 5.88 -33.93 -2.83
N PHE A 202 6.02 -33.94 -1.50
CA PHE A 202 7.15 -34.58 -0.84
C PHE A 202 7.07 -36.12 -0.82
N THR A 203 5.86 -36.70 -0.78
CA THR A 203 5.70 -38.15 -0.64
C THR A 203 5.61 -38.89 -1.98
N ARG A 204 5.06 -38.27 -3.03
CA ARG A 204 4.79 -38.95 -4.31
C ARG A 204 5.71 -38.54 -5.46
N PHE A 205 6.29 -37.35 -5.42
CA PHE A 205 7.01 -36.78 -6.56
C PHE A 205 8.53 -36.72 -6.40
N ASN A 206 9.11 -37.43 -5.41
CA ASN A 206 10.56 -37.43 -5.13
C ASN A 206 11.15 -36.01 -4.98
N PHE A 207 10.33 -35.05 -4.59
CA PHE A 207 10.67 -33.63 -4.62
C PHE A 207 11.90 -33.29 -3.77
N GLY A 208 12.04 -33.94 -2.60
CA GLY A 208 13.20 -33.77 -1.73
C GLY A 208 14.52 -34.12 -2.41
N THR A 209 14.57 -35.21 -3.17
CA THR A 209 15.75 -35.63 -3.93
C THR A 209 16.12 -34.59 -4.99
N TYR A 210 15.13 -34.05 -5.71
CA TYR A 210 15.38 -33.02 -6.71
C TYR A 210 15.90 -31.72 -6.10
N ILE A 211 15.31 -31.22 -5.01
CA ILE A 211 15.81 -30.03 -4.32
C ILE A 211 17.25 -30.23 -3.83
N LEU A 212 17.55 -31.38 -3.22
CA LEU A 212 18.89 -31.64 -2.68
C LEU A 212 19.94 -31.71 -3.79
N ASN A 213 19.63 -32.38 -4.90
CA ASN A 213 20.51 -32.44 -6.06
C ASN A 213 20.78 -31.04 -6.63
N SER A 214 19.74 -30.22 -6.82
CA SER A 214 19.90 -28.84 -7.31
C SER A 214 20.70 -27.97 -6.35
N ALA A 215 20.49 -28.09 -5.04
CA ALA A 215 21.25 -27.37 -4.03
C ALA A 215 22.73 -27.75 -4.05
N LEU A 216 23.04 -29.05 -4.10
CA LEU A 216 24.41 -29.56 -4.17
C LEU A 216 25.12 -29.07 -5.44
N VAL A 217 24.47 -29.20 -6.60
CA VAL A 217 25.03 -28.74 -7.88
C VAL A 217 25.28 -27.22 -7.84
N SER A 218 24.35 -26.43 -7.30
CA SER A 218 24.52 -24.98 -7.17
C SER A 218 25.71 -24.61 -6.28
N VAL A 219 25.87 -25.24 -5.12
CA VAL A 219 26.99 -25.00 -4.20
C VAL A 219 28.32 -25.42 -4.84
N CYS A 220 28.40 -26.62 -5.41
CA CYS A 220 29.61 -27.10 -6.08
C CYS A 220 30.00 -26.18 -7.24
N THR A 221 29.03 -25.71 -8.02
CA THR A 221 29.29 -24.76 -9.12
C THR A 221 29.93 -23.48 -8.59
N VAL A 222 29.36 -22.87 -7.54
CA VAL A 222 29.93 -21.66 -6.92
C VAL A 222 31.35 -21.90 -6.40
N LEU A 223 31.58 -23.01 -5.69
CA LEU A 223 32.90 -23.35 -5.16
C LEU A 223 33.95 -23.52 -6.26
N VAL A 224 33.62 -24.25 -7.33
CA VAL A 224 34.53 -24.45 -8.47
C VAL A 224 34.78 -23.14 -9.20
N THR A 225 33.79 -22.27 -9.35
CA THR A 225 33.99 -20.96 -10.00
C THR A 225 34.83 -19.97 -9.18
N LEU A 226 34.97 -20.20 -7.88
CA LEU A 226 35.76 -19.35 -6.98
C LEU A 226 37.20 -19.84 -6.77
N LEU A 227 37.51 -21.09 -7.12
CA LEU A 227 38.86 -21.70 -7.04
C LEU A 227 39.68 -21.34 -8.29
#